data_AF-A0A6A6DES8-F1
#
_entry.id   AF-A0A6A6DES8-F1
#
_cell.length_a   1.000
_cell.length_b   1.000
_cell.length_c   1.000
_cell.angle_alpha   90.00
_cell.angle_beta   90.00
_cell.angle_gamma   90.00
#
_symmetry.space_group_name_H-M   'P 1'
#
loop_
_entity.id
_entity.type
_entity.pdbx_description
1 polymer ?
#
loop_
_entity_poly.entity_id
_entity_poly.type
_entity_poly.pdbx_seq_one_letter_code
_entity_poly.pdbx_strand_id
1 'polypeptide(L)'
;LAWVSKIDFEKVHEDTYARKHEQTCGWLINESKYQHWFSSSISSLLWCYGKPGIGKSVLASNVLEHITAKCGLREDTAICFAYYNYRNKQLGDVSQIIAALIKQL
;
A
#
# COMPACT_ATOMS: atom_id res chain seq x y z
N LEU A 1 8.00 15.85 -8.43
CA LEU A 1 9.30 15.31 -7.94
C LEU A 1 9.91 14.23 -8.85
N ALA A 2 9.81 14.35 -10.19
CA ALA A 2 10.36 13.35 -11.11
C ALA A 2 11.90 13.24 -11.08
N TRP A 3 12.58 14.24 -10.49
CA TRP A 3 14.01 14.24 -10.26
C TRP A 3 14.44 13.27 -9.13
N VAL A 4 13.54 12.95 -8.19
CA VAL A 4 13.80 12.00 -7.08
C VAL A 4 13.63 10.55 -7.55
N SER A 5 12.52 10.26 -8.23
CA SER A 5 12.25 8.95 -8.80
C SER A 5 11.30 9.05 -10.00
N LYS A 6 11.58 8.22 -11.02
CA LYS A 6 10.69 8.03 -12.18
C LYS A 6 9.64 6.96 -11.96
N ILE A 7 9.72 6.21 -10.87
CA ILE A 7 8.75 5.16 -10.54
C ILE A 7 7.43 5.81 -10.15
N ASP A 8 6.36 5.23 -10.66
CA ASP A 8 5.00 5.64 -10.39
C ASP A 8 4.24 4.45 -9.78
N PHE A 9 4.19 4.45 -8.44
CA PHE A 9 3.40 3.45 -7.71
C PHE A 9 1.91 3.80 -7.67
N GLU A 10 1.53 5.06 -7.86
CA GLU A 10 0.13 5.50 -7.90
C GLU A 10 -0.59 4.80 -9.04
N LYS A 11 0.02 4.77 -10.24
CA LYS A 11 -0.58 4.06 -11.37
C LYS A 11 -0.78 2.56 -11.09
N VAL A 12 0.21 1.92 -10.46
CA VAL A 12 0.12 0.50 -10.09
C VAL A 12 -0.96 0.27 -9.03
N HIS A 13 -1.11 1.22 -8.11
CA HIS A 13 -2.15 1.20 -7.08
C HIS A 13 -3.54 1.31 -7.71
N GLU A 14 -3.79 2.33 -8.53
CA GLU A 14 -5.06 2.53 -9.24
C GLU A 14 -5.47 1.28 -10.03
N ASP A 15 -4.56 0.74 -10.84
CA ASP A 15 -4.83 -0.45 -11.66
C ASP A 15 -5.08 -1.69 -10.78
N THR A 16 -4.46 -1.77 -9.59
CA THR A 16 -4.68 -2.86 -8.64
C THR A 16 -6.01 -2.73 -7.92
N TYR A 17 -6.37 -1.52 -7.51
CA TYR A 17 -7.63 -1.23 -6.83
C TYR A 17 -8.82 -1.36 -7.77
N ALA A 18 -8.70 -0.93 -9.03
CA ALA A 18 -9.73 -1.07 -10.05
C ALA A 18 -10.08 -2.54 -10.36
N ARG A 19 -9.16 -3.49 -10.10
CA ARG A 19 -9.39 -4.94 -10.23
C ARG A 19 -10.14 -5.56 -9.04
N LYS A 20 -10.40 -4.79 -7.98
CA LYS A 20 -11.16 -5.26 -6.82
C LYS A 20 -12.61 -5.52 -7.24
N HIS A 21 -13.09 -6.72 -6.96
CA HIS A 21 -14.52 -7.02 -7.11
C HIS A 21 -15.32 -6.33 -6.00
N GLU A 22 -16.49 -5.81 -6.34
CA GLU A 22 -17.41 -5.21 -5.37
C GLU A 22 -17.68 -6.17 -4.20
N GLN A 23 -17.86 -5.60 -3.00
CA GLN A 23 -18.16 -6.33 -1.76
C GLN A 23 -17.06 -7.29 -1.27
N THR A 24 -15.90 -7.35 -1.94
CA THR A 24 -14.73 -8.10 -1.45
C THR A 24 -13.79 -7.23 -0.62
N CYS A 25 -12.82 -7.86 0.06
CA CYS A 25 -11.76 -7.22 0.88
C CYS A 25 -12.23 -6.47 2.14
N GLY A 26 -13.50 -6.07 2.25
CA GLY A 26 -14.03 -5.33 3.40
C GLY A 26 -13.96 -6.10 4.73
N TRP A 27 -14.00 -7.43 4.68
CA TRP A 27 -13.87 -8.28 5.86
C TRP A 27 -12.60 -7.99 6.67
N LEU A 28 -11.48 -7.69 6.00
CA LEU A 28 -10.20 -7.44 6.69
C LEU A 28 -10.26 -6.22 7.60
N ILE A 29 -11.00 -5.18 7.22
CA ILE A 29 -11.12 -3.94 8.02
C ILE A 29 -11.87 -4.20 9.33
N ASN A 30 -12.74 -5.21 9.33
CA ASN A 30 -13.52 -5.62 10.50
C ASN A 30 -12.78 -6.65 11.37
N GLU A 31 -11.63 -7.17 10.94
CA GLU A 31 -10.83 -8.10 11.72
C GLU A 31 -10.18 -7.40 12.92
N SER A 32 -10.24 -8.04 14.09
CA SER A 32 -9.66 -7.51 15.31
C SER A 32 -8.17 -7.22 15.15
N LYS A 33 -7.43 -8.10 14.47
CA LYS A 33 -5.99 -7.93 14.19
C LYS A 33 -5.70 -6.67 13.37
N TYR A 34 -6.55 -6.37 12.38
CA TYR A 34 -6.41 -5.15 11.59
C TYR A 34 -6.68 -3.92 12.45
N GLN A 35 -7.78 -3.92 13.21
CA GLN A 35 -8.16 -2.79 14.05
C GLN A 35 -7.09 -2.46 15.10
N HIS A 36 -6.52 -3.48 15.76
CA HIS A 36 -5.42 -3.30 16.71
C HIS A 36 -4.17 -2.72 16.05
N TRP A 37 -3.83 -3.18 14.85
CA TRP A 37 -2.71 -2.63 14.08
C TRP A 37 -2.96 -1.17 13.67
N PHE A 38 -4.15 -0.87 13.14
CA PHE A 38 -4.50 0.45 12.65
C PHE A 38 -4.60 1.50 13.77
N SER A 39 -5.05 1.12 14.97
CA SER A 39 -5.14 2.02 16.12
C SER A 39 -3.87 2.07 16.99
N SER A 40 -2.82 1.36 16.62
CA SER A 40 -1.58 1.31 17.41
C SER A 40 -0.90 2.68 17.44
N SER A 41 -0.61 3.19 18.64
CA SER A 41 0.16 4.42 18.83
C SER A 41 1.67 4.24 18.66
N ILE A 42 2.13 2.99 18.55
CA ILE A 42 3.52 2.61 18.30
C ILE A 42 3.67 1.94 16.93
N SER A 43 4.91 1.89 16.44
CA SER A 43 5.24 1.18 15.20
C SER A 43 4.80 -0.29 15.27
N SER A 44 4.03 -0.73 14.28
CA SER A 44 3.47 -2.08 14.24
C SER A 44 3.36 -2.62 12.81
N LEU A 45 3.45 -3.95 12.67
CA LEU A 45 3.47 -4.65 11.39
C LEU A 45 2.24 -5.56 11.24
N LEU A 46 1.41 -5.30 10.24
CA LEU A 46 0.38 -6.23 9.78
C LEU A 46 0.91 -7.07 8.61
N TRP A 47 1.28 -8.31 8.90
CA TRP A 47 1.76 -9.24 7.88
C TRP A 47 0.62 -10.05 7.26
N CYS A 48 0.41 -9.89 5.95
CA CYS A 48 -0.53 -10.68 5.15
C CYS A 48 0.24 -11.65 4.24
N TYR A 49 0.15 -12.96 4.53
CA TYR A 49 0.82 -14.00 3.75
C TYR A 49 -0.19 -14.96 3.14
N GLY A 50 0.25 -15.66 2.09
CA GLY A 50 -0.53 -16.72 1.45
C GLY A 50 -0.05 -17.01 0.04
N LYS A 51 -0.66 -18.02 -0.58
CA LYS A 51 -0.27 -18.52 -1.91
C LYS A 51 -0.30 -17.43 -3.00
N PRO A 52 0.52 -17.52 -4.06
CA PRO A 52 0.39 -16.63 -5.23
C PRO A 52 -1.04 -16.65 -5.79
N GLY A 53 -1.51 -15.51 -6.32
CA GLY A 53 -2.82 -15.42 -6.99
C GLY A 53 -4.04 -15.23 -6.09
N ILE A 54 -3.95 -15.35 -4.76
CA ILE A 54 -5.11 -15.25 -3.85
C ILE A 54 -5.62 -13.81 -3.60
N GLY A 55 -5.13 -12.81 -4.34
CA GLY A 55 -5.60 -11.42 -4.22
C GLY A 55 -4.94 -10.56 -3.13
N LYS A 56 -3.79 -10.96 -2.56
CA LYS A 56 -3.10 -10.17 -1.52
C LYS A 56 -2.83 -8.71 -1.91
N SER A 57 -2.39 -8.45 -3.13
CA SER A 57 -2.13 -7.08 -3.61
C SER A 57 -3.41 -6.25 -3.74
N VAL A 58 -4.53 -6.88 -4.12
CA VAL A 58 -5.85 -6.24 -4.16
C VAL A 58 -6.30 -5.94 -2.72
N LEU A 59 -6.12 -6.88 -1.79
CA LEU A 59 -6.40 -6.67 -0.38
C LEU A 59 -5.59 -5.52 0.22
N ALA A 60 -4.30 -5.43 -0.09
CA ALA A 60 -3.44 -4.33 0.33
C ALA A 60 -3.87 -2.99 -0.28
N SER A 61 -4.31 -2.96 -1.55
CA SER A 61 -4.86 -1.73 -2.15
C SER A 61 -6.12 -1.25 -1.43
N ASN A 62 -7.00 -2.16 -1.00
CA ASN A 62 -8.20 -1.81 -0.25
C ASN A 62 -7.86 -1.27 1.16
N VAL A 63 -6.80 -1.79 1.80
CA VAL A 63 -6.29 -1.25 3.06
C VAL A 63 -5.78 0.17 2.88
N LEU A 64 -5.00 0.42 1.83
CA LEU A 64 -4.46 1.75 1.55
C LEU A 64 -5.59 2.77 1.32
N GLU A 65 -6.59 2.45 0.51
CA GLU A 65 -7.78 3.30 0.31
C GLU A 65 -8.51 3.61 1.63
N HIS A 66 -8.67 2.62 2.50
CA HIS A 66 -9.26 2.85 3.82
C HIS A 66 -8.42 3.80 4.69
N ILE A 67 -7.10 3.62 4.71
CA ILE A 67 -6.19 4.49 5.50
C ILE A 67 -6.21 5.91 4.92
N THR A 68 -6.12 6.07 3.61
CA THR A 68 -6.19 7.37 2.93
C THR A 68 -7.51 8.07 3.22
N ALA A 69 -8.65 7.37 3.18
CA ALA A 69 -9.94 7.96 3.52
C ALA A 69 -10.06 8.41 4.99
N LYS A 70 -9.35 7.75 5.92
CA LYS A 70 -9.40 8.07 7.36
C LYS A 70 -8.37 9.11 7.79
N CYS A 71 -7.21 9.16 7.14
CA CYS A 71 -6.05 9.91 7.59
C CYS A 71 -5.50 10.89 6.55
N GLY A 72 -5.88 10.79 5.28
CA GLY A 72 -5.23 11.52 4.17
C GLY A 72 -5.41 13.04 4.18
N LEU A 73 -6.30 13.58 5.03
CA LEU A 73 -6.47 15.04 5.22
C LEU A 73 -5.76 15.56 6.47
N ARG A 74 -5.08 14.69 7.24
CA ARG A 74 -4.36 15.12 8.45
C ARG A 74 -3.00 15.67 8.07
N GLU A 75 -2.67 16.86 8.56
CA GLU A 75 -1.39 17.52 8.28
C GLU A 75 -0.19 16.83 8.97
N ASP A 76 -0.43 15.98 9.97
CA ASP A 76 0.59 15.29 10.76
C ASP A 76 0.91 13.87 10.27
N THR A 77 0.27 13.42 9.20
CA THR A 77 0.33 12.02 8.75
C THR A 77 0.71 11.94 7.27
N ALA A 78 1.84 11.30 6.98
CA ALA A 78 2.22 10.93 5.63
C ALA A 78 1.90 9.45 5.36
N ILE A 79 1.37 9.15 4.18
CA ILE A 79 1.07 7.78 3.74
C ILE A 79 1.94 7.47 2.53
N CYS A 80 2.84 6.49 2.68
CA CYS A 80 3.69 6.02 1.58
C CYS A 80 3.42 4.55 1.29
N PHE A 81 3.52 4.16 0.02
CA PHE A 81 3.34 2.78 -0.41
C PHE A 81 4.24 2.42 -1.59
N ALA A 82 4.51 1.12 -1.74
CA ALA A 82 5.32 0.59 -2.82
C ALA A 82 4.76 -0.75 -3.32
N TYR A 83 4.83 -0.95 -4.63
CA TYR A 83 4.48 -2.20 -5.28
C TYR A 83 5.72 -2.86 -5.88
N TYR A 84 6.24 -3.87 -5.20
CA TYR A 84 7.39 -4.61 -5.70
C TYR A 84 6.99 -5.65 -6.76
N ASN A 85 7.65 -5.58 -7.92
CA ASN A 85 7.52 -6.57 -8.99
C ASN A 85 8.91 -6.96 -9.48
N TYR A 86 9.33 -8.21 -9.23
CA TYR A 86 10.64 -8.74 -9.61
C TYR A 86 10.91 -8.70 -11.13
N ARG A 87 9.86 -8.63 -11.96
CA ARG A 87 10.00 -8.50 -13.42
C ARG A 87 10.36 -7.09 -13.86
N ASN A 88 10.10 -6.09 -13.01
CA ASN A 88 10.51 -4.73 -13.27
C ASN A 88 11.97 -4.54 -12.82
N LYS A 89 12.88 -4.52 -13.79
CA LYS A 89 14.33 -4.36 -13.52
C LYS A 89 14.67 -3.08 -12.76
N GLN A 90 13.87 -2.02 -12.89
CA GLN A 90 14.09 -0.77 -12.14
C GLN A 90 13.92 -0.96 -10.63
N LEU A 91 13.07 -1.91 -10.21
CA LEU A 91 12.85 -2.22 -8.80
C LEU A 91 13.90 -3.19 -8.24
N GLY A 92 14.81 -3.70 -9.07
CA GLY A 92 15.89 -4.59 -8.62
C GLY A 92 16.89 -3.90 -7.68
N ASP A 93 16.97 -2.57 -7.74
CA ASP A 93 17.74 -1.75 -6.81
C ASP A 93 16.82 -1.15 -5.75
N VAL A 94 17.09 -1.49 -4.47
CA VAL A 94 16.33 -1.01 -3.31
C VAL A 94 16.37 0.52 -3.21
N SER A 95 17.45 1.17 -3.67
CA SER A 95 17.56 2.63 -3.67
C SER A 95 16.41 3.29 -4.46
N GLN A 96 15.94 2.63 -5.53
CA GLN A 96 14.86 3.13 -6.37
C GLN A 96 13.51 3.06 -5.66
N ILE A 97 13.29 2.02 -4.85
CA ILE A 97 12.09 1.87 -4.01
C ILE A 97 12.08 2.94 -2.92
N ILE A 98 13.20 3.15 -2.25
CA ILE A 98 13.34 4.19 -1.22
C ILE A 98 13.11 5.58 -1.82
N ALA A 99 13.74 5.89 -2.95
CA ALA A 99 13.54 7.16 -3.64
C ALA A 99 12.06 7.37 -4.05
N ALA A 100 11.38 6.31 -4.48
CA ALA A 100 9.95 6.36 -4.80
C ALA A 100 9.04 6.54 -3.58
N LEU A 101 9.45 6.06 -2.40
CA LEU A 101 8.76 6.34 -1.13
C LEU A 101 9.01 7.78 -0.67
N ILE A 102 10.24 8.28 -0.77
CA ILE A 102 10.59 9.67 -0.44
C ILE A 102 9.82 10.66 -1.33
N LYS A 103 9.60 10.32 -2.61
CA LYS A 103 8.78 11.12 -3.54
C LYS A 103 7.34 11.35 -3.05
N GLN A 104 6.82 10.46 -2.19
CA GLN A 104 5.45 10.52 -1.66
C GLN A 104 5.34 11.31 -0.34
N LEU A 105 6.46 11.72 0.25
CA LEU A 105 6.52 12.64 1.39
C LEU A 105 6.52 14.09 0.90
#